data_AF-A0A4S5DH03-F1
#
_entry.id   AF-A0A4S5DH03-F1
#
_cell.length_a   1.000
_cell.length_b   1.000
_cell.length_c   1.000
_cell.angle_alpha   90.00
_cell.angle_beta   90.00
_cell.angle_gamma   90.00
#
_symmetry.space_group_name_H-M   'P 1'
#
loop_
_entity.id
_entity.type
_entity.pdbx_description
1 polymer ?
#
loop_
_entity_poly.entity_id
_entity_poly.type
_entity_poly.pdbx_seq_one_letter_code
_entity_poly.pdbx_strand_id
1 'polypeptide(L)'
;MTLEDFLIEARRLARPCRQYRFASGGEPVTGYWHGVEAGAPCVSVERDGTWLNVYLDEGGTSGRAETAAQPVRSDRPLCRSDATSLPPVEAVFRFGSAAIDAYLDAHGWQRDWGFNSNFKGIAAHDYEREWMAQCPLYTGGAVAVAGGWNMRWPDDDEPVDLDLVLWTFEEAEPWVEVFCDGDRYSVIQRIT
;
A
#
# COMPACT_ATOMS: atom_id res chain seq x y z
N MET A 1 10.43 12.04 -22.07
CA MET A 1 10.17 10.66 -21.61
C MET A 1 8.82 10.21 -22.15
N THR A 2 8.69 8.92 -22.37
CA THR A 2 7.49 8.18 -22.81
C THR A 2 6.95 7.33 -21.65
N LEU A 3 5.78 6.70 -21.84
CA LEU A 3 5.26 5.73 -20.88
C LEU A 3 6.24 4.58 -20.63
N GLU A 4 6.90 4.05 -21.68
CA GLU A 4 7.85 2.95 -21.50
C GLU A 4 9.05 3.37 -20.65
N ASP A 5 9.53 4.60 -20.78
CA ASP A 5 10.60 5.13 -19.93
C ASP A 5 10.16 5.16 -18.46
N PHE A 6 8.91 5.55 -18.18
CA PHE A 6 8.33 5.51 -16.83
C PHE A 6 8.21 4.09 -16.30
N LEU A 7 7.76 3.13 -17.12
CA LEU A 7 7.67 1.73 -16.73
C LEU A 7 9.06 1.13 -16.42
N ILE A 8 10.11 1.55 -17.13
CA ILE A 8 11.49 1.14 -16.83
C ILE A 8 11.94 1.68 -15.47
N GLU A 9 11.72 2.97 -15.19
CA GLU A 9 12.02 3.56 -13.87
C GLU A 9 11.22 2.87 -12.75
N ALA A 10 9.92 2.66 -12.97
CA ALA A 10 9.02 2.01 -12.02
C ALA A 10 9.45 0.58 -11.70
N ARG A 11 9.82 -0.22 -12.71
CA ARG A 11 10.30 -1.61 -12.52
C ARG A 11 11.58 -1.66 -11.68
N ARG A 12 12.47 -0.67 -11.79
CA ARG A 12 13.68 -0.57 -10.95
C ARG A 12 13.34 -0.26 -9.48
N LEU A 13 12.26 0.47 -9.25
CA LEU A 13 11.78 0.85 -7.93
C LEU A 13 10.71 -0.11 -7.40
N ALA A 14 10.37 -1.16 -8.14
CA ALA A 14 9.33 -2.09 -7.76
C ALA A 14 9.69 -2.80 -6.45
N ARG A 15 8.69 -2.97 -5.57
CA ARG A 15 8.85 -3.61 -4.27
C ARG A 15 8.11 -4.95 -4.26
N PRO A 16 8.68 -6.02 -3.69
CA PRO A 16 7.94 -7.25 -3.47
C PRO A 16 6.79 -6.98 -2.49
N CYS A 17 5.65 -7.64 -2.71
CA CYS A 17 4.53 -7.61 -1.79
C CYS A 17 3.82 -8.96 -1.77
N ARG A 18 2.90 -9.12 -0.82
CA ARG A 18 2.02 -10.29 -0.71
C ARG A 18 0.59 -9.81 -0.77
N GLN A 19 -0.20 -10.32 -1.70
CA GLN A 19 -1.63 -10.04 -1.77
C GLN A 19 -2.41 -11.10 -1.02
N TYR A 20 -3.37 -10.69 -0.22
CA TYR A 20 -4.26 -11.55 0.54
C TYR A 20 -5.64 -11.54 -0.11
N ARG A 21 -6.24 -12.71 -0.25
CA ARG A 21 -7.64 -12.89 -0.66
C ARG A 21 -8.30 -13.91 0.25
N PHE A 22 -9.63 -13.98 0.21
CA PHE A 22 -10.33 -15.06 0.91
C PHE A 22 -9.84 -16.43 0.42
N ALA A 23 -9.52 -17.27 1.39
CA ALA A 23 -9.11 -18.64 1.13
C ALA A 23 -10.31 -19.46 0.65
N SER A 24 -10.11 -20.25 -0.40
CA SER A 24 -11.02 -21.31 -0.81
C SER A 24 -10.64 -22.63 -0.13
N GLY A 25 -11.56 -23.60 -0.13
CA GLY A 25 -11.41 -24.84 0.61
C GLY A 25 -10.09 -25.57 0.31
N GLY A 26 -9.30 -25.85 1.35
CA GLY A 26 -8.04 -26.59 1.27
C GLY A 26 -6.79 -25.73 1.06
N GLU A 27 -6.92 -24.42 0.88
CA GLU A 27 -5.76 -23.52 0.78
C GLU A 27 -5.09 -23.29 2.14
N PRO A 28 -3.76 -23.08 2.18
CA PRO A 28 -3.06 -22.69 3.39
C PRO A 28 -3.56 -21.34 3.91
N VAL A 29 -4.07 -21.33 5.14
CA VAL A 29 -4.51 -20.10 5.80
C VAL A 29 -3.29 -19.33 6.29
N THR A 30 -3.14 -18.11 5.80
CA THR A 30 -2.03 -17.19 6.12
C THR A 30 -2.52 -15.84 6.61
N GLY A 31 -3.83 -15.68 6.77
CA GLY A 31 -4.44 -14.51 7.39
C GLY A 31 -5.88 -14.76 7.81
N TYR A 32 -6.45 -13.78 8.51
CA TYR A 32 -7.84 -13.73 8.93
C TYR A 32 -8.32 -12.28 8.80
N TRP A 33 -9.44 -12.09 8.12
CA TRP A 33 -10.14 -10.81 8.09
C TRP A 33 -11.16 -10.76 9.22
N HIS A 34 -11.25 -9.63 9.91
CA HIS A 34 -12.17 -9.44 11.04
C HIS A 34 -13.18 -8.32 10.80
N GLY A 35 -12.89 -7.39 9.87
CA GLY A 35 -13.74 -6.23 9.56
C GLY A 35 -13.08 -4.91 9.91
N VAL A 36 -13.86 -3.84 9.88
CA VAL A 36 -13.40 -2.47 10.20
C VAL A 36 -14.15 -1.87 11.40
N GLU A 37 -14.63 -2.72 12.31
CA GLU A 37 -15.34 -2.28 13.52
C GLU A 37 -14.39 -1.60 14.52
N ALA A 38 -14.82 -0.45 15.04
CA ALA A 38 -14.05 0.33 16.01
C ALA A 38 -13.87 -0.46 17.33
N GLY A 39 -12.64 -0.45 17.87
CA GLY A 39 -12.31 -1.20 19.09
C GLY A 39 -12.10 -2.71 18.88
N ALA A 40 -12.23 -3.21 17.65
CA ALA A 40 -12.13 -4.62 17.33
C ALA A 40 -10.83 -4.98 16.57
N PRO A 41 -10.45 -6.27 16.52
CA PRO A 41 -9.47 -6.74 15.54
C PRO A 41 -9.93 -6.39 14.13
N CYS A 42 -9.00 -5.99 13.27
CA CYS A 42 -9.27 -5.71 11.86
C CYS A 42 -8.76 -6.85 10.95
N VAL A 43 -7.50 -7.21 11.12
CA VAL A 43 -6.85 -8.21 10.28
C VAL A 43 -5.70 -8.86 11.03
N SER A 44 -5.51 -10.16 10.80
CA SER A 44 -4.35 -10.91 11.29
C SER A 44 -3.65 -11.53 10.10
N VAL A 45 -2.35 -11.32 9.92
CA VAL A 45 -1.58 -11.89 8.80
C VAL A 45 -0.28 -12.51 9.25
N GLU A 46 0.11 -13.62 8.61
CA GLU A 46 1.41 -14.25 8.81
C GLU A 46 2.50 -13.48 8.05
N ARG A 47 3.58 -13.15 8.76
CA ARG A 47 4.77 -12.48 8.25
C ARG A 47 6.01 -13.10 8.89
N ASP A 48 6.81 -13.72 8.04
CA ASP A 48 8.17 -14.19 8.33
C ASP A 48 8.27 -15.07 9.60
N GLY A 49 7.29 -15.96 9.79
CA GLY A 49 7.18 -16.90 10.91
C GLY A 49 6.42 -16.34 12.12
N THR A 50 5.93 -15.10 12.07
CA THR A 50 5.17 -14.45 13.15
C THR A 50 3.82 -13.96 12.64
N TRP A 51 2.89 -13.69 13.56
CA TRP A 51 1.59 -13.13 13.22
C TRP A 51 1.54 -11.66 13.59
N LEU A 52 1.16 -10.81 12.65
CA LEU A 52 0.81 -9.42 12.90
C LEU A 52 -0.70 -9.34 13.11
N ASN A 53 -1.13 -8.95 14.31
CA ASN A 53 -2.52 -8.70 14.64
C ASN A 53 -2.76 -7.20 14.69
N VAL A 54 -3.70 -6.70 13.89
CA VAL A 54 -4.05 -5.28 13.80
C VAL A 54 -5.41 -5.08 14.46
N TYR A 55 -5.49 -4.07 15.32
CA TYR A 55 -6.70 -3.68 16.06
C TYR A 55 -6.98 -2.21 15.79
N LEU A 56 -8.25 -1.86 15.67
CA LEU A 56 -8.68 -0.48 15.50
C LEU A 56 -9.04 0.12 16.86
N ASP A 57 -8.73 1.40 17.04
CA ASP A 57 -9.16 2.11 18.23
C ASP A 57 -10.63 2.57 18.09
N GLU A 58 -11.29 2.81 19.22
CA GLU A 58 -12.68 3.32 19.25
C GLU A 58 -12.83 4.70 18.57
N GLY A 59 -11.73 5.46 18.46
CA GLY A 59 -11.72 6.81 17.89
C GLY A 59 -11.81 6.87 16.36
N GLY A 60 -11.68 5.74 15.66
CA GLY A 60 -11.89 5.66 14.20
C GLY A 60 -10.81 6.30 13.33
N THR A 61 -9.66 6.69 13.87
CA THR A 61 -8.55 7.30 13.12
C THR A 61 -7.23 6.55 13.26
N SER A 62 -7.09 5.73 14.30
CA SER A 62 -5.85 5.03 14.66
C SER A 62 -6.12 3.59 15.06
N GLY A 63 -5.05 2.88 15.39
CA GLY A 63 -5.12 1.55 15.95
C GLY A 63 -3.78 1.13 16.54
N ARG A 64 -3.65 -0.17 16.78
CA ARG A 64 -2.39 -0.78 17.19
C ARG A 64 -2.14 -2.06 16.43
N ALA A 65 -0.86 -2.35 16.19
CA ALA A 65 -0.42 -3.63 15.65
C ALA A 65 0.53 -4.30 16.64
N GLU A 66 0.35 -5.60 16.85
CA GLU A 66 1.20 -6.40 17.73
C GLU A 66 1.64 -7.68 17.03
N THR A 67 2.86 -8.11 17.33
CA THR A 67 3.38 -9.39 16.87
C THR A 67 3.11 -10.49 17.89
N ALA A 68 2.69 -11.66 17.40
CA ALA A 68 2.35 -12.80 18.24
C ALA A 68 2.77 -14.13 17.60
N ALA A 69 2.87 -15.17 18.41
CA ALA A 69 3.13 -16.53 17.95
C ALA A 69 1.90 -17.20 17.30
N GLN A 70 0.70 -16.63 17.50
CA GLN A 70 -0.57 -17.15 17.00
C GLN A 70 -1.44 -15.98 16.48
N PRO A 71 -2.29 -16.23 15.48
CA PRO A 71 -3.24 -15.23 15.00
C PRO A 71 -4.41 -15.06 15.96
N VAL A 72 -5.04 -13.90 15.91
CA VAL A 72 -6.48 -13.82 16.21
C VAL A 72 -7.23 -14.46 15.04
N ARG A 73 -8.05 -15.47 15.32
CA ARG A 73 -8.77 -16.23 14.30
C ARG A 73 -10.17 -15.66 14.08
N SER A 74 -10.63 -15.72 12.85
CA SER A 74 -12.02 -15.48 12.45
C SER A 74 -12.53 -16.62 11.56
N ASP A 75 -13.81 -16.56 11.21
CA ASP A 75 -14.45 -17.42 10.22
C ASP A 75 -14.20 -16.98 8.76
N ARG A 76 -13.42 -15.90 8.56
CA ARG A 76 -13.05 -15.36 7.25
C ARG A 76 -11.54 -15.55 6.99
N PRO A 77 -11.09 -16.78 6.67
CA PRO A 77 -9.69 -17.07 6.44
C PRO A 77 -9.18 -16.46 5.13
N LEU A 78 -7.92 -16.06 5.13
CA LEU A 78 -7.21 -15.51 3.99
C LEU A 78 -6.07 -16.44 3.56
N CYS A 79 -5.80 -16.50 2.27
CA CYS A 79 -4.57 -17.04 1.71
C CYS A 79 -3.78 -15.93 1.01
N ARG A 80 -2.47 -16.11 0.90
CA ARG A 80 -1.57 -15.14 0.27
C ARG A 80 -0.96 -15.67 -1.01
N SER A 81 -0.65 -14.75 -1.91
CA SER A 81 0.21 -14.97 -3.07
C SER A 81 1.29 -13.90 -3.14
N ASP A 82 2.47 -14.27 -3.59
CA ASP A 82 3.53 -13.30 -3.88
C ASP A 82 3.13 -12.44 -5.08
N ALA A 83 3.48 -11.16 -5.01
CA ALA A 83 3.20 -10.16 -6.04
C ALA A 83 4.32 -9.11 -6.08
N THR A 84 4.19 -8.17 -6.99
CA THR A 84 5.10 -7.02 -7.13
C THR A 84 4.27 -5.74 -7.20
N SER A 85 4.64 -4.75 -6.41
CA SER A 85 4.02 -3.43 -6.39
C SER A 85 4.92 -2.47 -7.17
N LEU A 86 4.39 -1.86 -8.24
CA LEU A 86 5.06 -0.70 -8.84
C LEU A 86 4.77 0.56 -8.00
N PRO A 87 5.71 1.51 -7.94
CA PRO A 87 5.52 2.77 -7.22
C PRO A 87 4.41 3.64 -7.81
N PRO A 88 3.69 4.43 -6.99
CA PRO A 88 2.91 5.55 -7.51
C PRO A 88 3.82 6.59 -8.20
N VAL A 89 3.23 7.53 -8.94
CA VAL A 89 3.98 8.54 -9.72
C VAL A 89 4.88 9.38 -8.80
N GLU A 90 4.41 9.73 -7.61
CA GLU A 90 5.14 10.51 -6.61
C GLU A 90 6.43 9.81 -6.18
N ALA A 91 6.40 8.49 -6.01
CA ALA A 91 7.59 7.72 -5.67
C ALA A 91 8.55 7.64 -6.87
N VAL A 92 8.06 7.58 -8.11
CA VAL A 92 8.90 7.70 -9.31
C VAL A 92 9.55 9.08 -9.39
N PHE A 93 8.79 10.15 -9.14
CA PHE A 93 9.33 11.52 -9.12
C PHE A 93 10.40 11.68 -8.04
N ARG A 94 10.16 11.13 -6.84
CA ARG A 94 11.06 11.27 -5.69
C ARG A 94 12.33 10.43 -5.81
N PHE A 95 12.23 9.17 -6.27
CA PHE A 95 13.35 8.22 -6.25
C PHE A 95 13.89 7.83 -7.63
N GLY A 96 13.26 8.32 -8.71
CA GLY A 96 13.67 8.04 -10.07
C GLY A 96 15.06 8.60 -10.40
N SER A 97 15.62 8.11 -11.49
CA SER A 97 16.98 8.46 -11.94
C SER A 97 17.12 9.92 -12.40
N ALA A 98 18.31 10.30 -12.85
CA ALA A 98 18.56 11.61 -13.48
C ALA A 98 17.71 11.85 -14.74
N ALA A 99 17.15 10.81 -15.37
CA ALA A 99 16.21 10.98 -16.47
C ALA A 99 14.89 11.60 -16.00
N ILE A 100 14.44 11.23 -14.78
CA ILE A 100 13.26 11.84 -14.16
C ILE A 100 13.55 13.30 -13.79
N ASP A 101 14.75 13.64 -13.30
CA ASP A 101 15.13 15.04 -13.08
C ASP A 101 14.98 15.88 -14.34
N ALA A 102 15.60 15.45 -15.44
CA ALA A 102 15.53 16.16 -16.71
C ALA A 102 14.08 16.28 -17.23
N TYR A 103 13.24 15.28 -16.96
CA TYR A 103 11.83 15.33 -17.33
C TYR A 103 11.02 16.32 -16.48
N LEU A 104 11.25 16.37 -15.17
CA LEU A 104 10.61 17.34 -14.28
C LEU A 104 11.05 18.77 -14.62
N ASP A 105 12.36 18.99 -14.82
CA ASP A 105 12.92 20.28 -15.20
C ASP A 105 12.33 20.81 -16.52
N ALA A 106 12.17 19.93 -17.53
CA ALA A 106 11.57 20.27 -18.81
C ALA A 106 10.09 20.72 -18.69
N HIS A 107 9.42 20.35 -17.60
CA HIS A 107 8.05 20.75 -17.28
C HIS A 107 7.99 21.82 -16.19
N GLY A 108 9.14 22.39 -15.77
CA GLY A 108 9.22 23.39 -14.71
C GLY A 108 8.70 22.89 -13.36
N TRP A 109 8.94 21.60 -13.06
CA TRP A 109 8.43 20.91 -11.88
C TRP A 109 9.56 20.49 -10.94
N GLN A 110 9.27 20.40 -9.63
CA GLN A 110 10.24 19.95 -8.62
C GLN A 110 9.78 18.62 -8.00
N ARG A 111 10.74 17.80 -7.53
CA ARG A 111 10.46 16.47 -6.96
C ARG A 111 9.54 16.52 -5.74
N ASP A 112 9.66 17.56 -4.91
CA ASP A 112 8.96 17.71 -3.64
C ASP A 112 7.54 18.31 -3.79
N TRP A 113 7.19 18.84 -4.96
CA TRP A 113 5.85 19.37 -5.24
C TRP A 113 4.78 18.27 -5.36
N GLY A 114 5.20 17.00 -5.45
CA GLY A 114 4.31 15.88 -5.69
C GLY A 114 3.74 15.86 -7.11
N PHE A 115 2.94 14.83 -7.41
CA PHE A 115 2.22 14.73 -8.67
C PHE A 115 0.77 15.19 -8.45
N ASN A 116 0.21 15.94 -9.41
CA ASN A 116 -1.18 16.36 -9.40
C ASN A 116 -1.61 16.83 -10.80
N SER A 117 -2.88 17.21 -10.95
CA SER A 117 -3.49 17.63 -12.22
C SER A 117 -2.88 18.90 -12.85
N ASN A 118 -2.07 19.67 -12.12
CA ASN A 118 -1.34 20.81 -12.69
C ASN A 118 -0.09 20.38 -13.47
N PHE A 119 0.47 19.20 -13.21
CA PHE A 119 1.62 18.69 -13.96
C PHE A 119 1.23 18.41 -15.42
N LYS A 120 1.97 18.95 -16.40
CA LYS A 120 1.59 18.89 -17.83
C LYS A 120 2.22 17.76 -18.63
N GLY A 121 3.06 16.95 -18.01
CA GLY A 121 3.74 15.85 -18.69
C GLY A 121 2.85 14.62 -18.88
N ILE A 122 2.36 14.43 -20.11
CA ILE A 122 1.41 13.36 -20.48
C ILE A 122 1.89 11.97 -20.05
N ALA A 123 3.18 11.65 -20.21
CA ALA A 123 3.72 10.34 -19.87
C ALA A 123 3.56 9.97 -18.39
N ALA A 124 3.56 10.96 -17.48
CA ALA A 124 3.34 10.72 -16.06
C ALA A 124 1.86 10.39 -15.76
N HIS A 125 0.93 11.08 -16.42
CA HIS A 125 -0.50 10.75 -16.36
C HIS A 125 -0.81 9.40 -16.98
N ASP A 126 -0.11 9.03 -18.06
CA ASP A 126 -0.23 7.71 -18.67
C ASP A 126 0.24 6.62 -17.70
N TYR A 127 1.38 6.85 -17.04
CA TYR A 127 1.90 5.95 -16.03
C TYR A 127 0.98 5.84 -14.80
N GLU A 128 0.39 6.95 -14.33
CA GLU A 128 -0.59 6.93 -13.23
C GLU A 128 -1.73 5.95 -13.53
N ARG A 129 -2.30 6.01 -14.75
CA ARG A 129 -3.38 5.12 -15.15
C ARG A 129 -2.95 3.66 -15.20
N GLU A 130 -1.74 3.38 -15.68
CA GLU A 130 -1.17 2.03 -15.64
C GLU A 130 -0.97 1.53 -14.20
N TRP A 131 -0.46 2.39 -13.30
CA TRP A 131 -0.31 2.06 -11.89
C TRP A 131 -1.66 1.80 -11.21
N MET A 132 -2.67 2.65 -11.47
CA MET A 132 -4.03 2.46 -10.95
C MET A 132 -4.65 1.14 -11.43
N ALA A 133 -4.42 0.75 -12.70
CA ALA A 133 -4.95 -0.46 -13.30
C ALA A 133 -4.44 -1.78 -12.69
N GLN A 134 -3.43 -1.73 -11.82
CA GLN A 134 -2.86 -2.87 -11.11
C GLN A 134 -2.89 -2.73 -9.58
N CYS A 135 -3.18 -1.53 -9.06
CA CYS A 135 -3.17 -1.27 -7.63
C CYS A 135 -4.48 -1.79 -7.00
N PRO A 136 -4.42 -2.67 -5.97
CA PRO A 136 -5.62 -3.27 -5.38
C PRO A 136 -6.65 -2.28 -4.84
N LEU A 137 -6.24 -1.05 -4.50
CA LEU A 137 -7.15 0.04 -4.16
C LEU A 137 -8.20 0.30 -5.25
N TYR A 138 -7.82 0.22 -6.53
CA TYR A 138 -8.71 0.54 -7.66
C TYR A 138 -9.25 -0.70 -8.37
N THR A 139 -8.52 -1.82 -8.35
CA THR A 139 -8.93 -3.03 -9.06
C THR A 139 -9.82 -3.95 -8.22
N GLY A 140 -9.76 -3.83 -6.89
CA GLY A 140 -10.31 -4.82 -5.97
C GLY A 140 -9.61 -6.18 -6.10
N GLY A 141 -10.26 -7.23 -5.59
CA GLY A 141 -9.79 -8.62 -5.68
C GLY A 141 -8.75 -9.04 -4.63
N ALA A 142 -8.15 -8.09 -3.93
CA ALA A 142 -7.40 -8.34 -2.71
C ALA A 142 -8.15 -7.80 -1.49
N VAL A 143 -8.10 -8.52 -0.39
CA VAL A 143 -8.58 -8.10 0.93
C VAL A 143 -7.55 -7.20 1.60
N ALA A 144 -6.27 -7.53 1.44
CA ALA A 144 -5.15 -6.75 1.96
C ALA A 144 -3.87 -6.99 1.15
N VAL A 145 -2.89 -6.11 1.30
CA VAL A 145 -1.53 -6.25 0.78
C VAL A 145 -0.53 -6.03 1.90
N ALA A 146 0.46 -6.92 2.03
CA ALA A 146 1.60 -6.71 2.91
C ALA A 146 2.86 -6.36 2.11
N GLY A 147 3.56 -5.28 2.51
CA GLY A 147 4.70 -4.74 1.77
C GLY A 147 4.29 -3.89 0.55
N GLY A 148 5.25 -3.58 -0.30
CA GLY A 148 5.03 -2.82 -1.53
C GLY A 148 5.07 -1.30 -1.35
N TRP A 149 4.27 -0.61 -2.15
CA TRP A 149 4.08 0.84 -2.13
C TRP A 149 2.64 1.18 -1.70
N ASN A 150 2.48 2.23 -0.89
CA ASN A 150 1.19 2.85 -0.60
C ASN A 150 0.88 3.99 -1.57
N MET A 151 -0.37 4.46 -1.54
CA MET A 151 -0.76 5.73 -2.15
C MET A 151 -0.37 6.88 -1.21
N ARG A 152 0.04 8.02 -1.78
CA ARG A 152 0.15 9.26 -1.00
C ARG A 152 -1.22 9.93 -0.94
N TRP A 153 -1.74 10.13 0.26
CA TRP A 153 -3.01 10.81 0.46
C TRP A 153 -2.85 12.35 0.33
N PRO A 154 -3.84 13.06 -0.24
CA PRO A 154 -3.74 14.50 -0.51
C PRO A 154 -3.46 15.37 0.73
N ASP A 155 -3.94 14.95 1.90
CA ASP A 155 -3.86 15.72 3.16
C ASP A 155 -2.68 15.32 4.05
N ASP A 156 -1.78 14.48 3.54
CA ASP A 156 -0.71 13.88 4.35
C ASP A 156 0.70 14.38 4.01
N ASP A 157 1.35 14.91 5.04
CA ASP A 157 2.79 15.18 5.11
C ASP A 157 3.63 13.90 5.35
N GLU A 158 3.02 12.72 5.19
CA GLU A 158 3.64 11.45 5.59
C GLU A 158 4.96 11.18 4.86
N PRO A 159 6.00 10.76 5.60
CA PRO A 159 7.27 10.43 5.01
C PRO A 159 7.13 9.16 4.16
N VAL A 160 7.43 9.30 2.87
CA VAL A 160 7.57 8.23 1.87
C VAL A 160 8.66 7.19 2.23
N ASP A 161 9.34 7.41 3.35
CA ASP A 161 10.46 6.61 3.84
C ASP A 161 10.02 5.56 4.88
N LEU A 162 8.74 5.51 5.26
CA LEU A 162 8.21 4.45 6.12
C LEU A 162 7.93 3.17 5.31
N ASP A 163 8.28 2.02 5.91
CA ASP A 163 7.99 0.73 5.29
C ASP A 163 6.51 0.39 5.50
N LEU A 164 5.77 0.33 4.38
CA LEU A 164 4.41 -0.18 4.38
C LEU A 164 4.43 -1.66 4.79
N VAL A 165 3.81 -1.96 5.92
CA VAL A 165 3.69 -3.33 6.44
C VAL A 165 2.42 -3.98 5.92
N LEU A 166 1.29 -3.26 5.95
CA LEU A 166 -0.02 -3.78 5.59
C LEU A 166 -0.93 -2.66 5.09
N TRP A 167 -1.77 -2.96 4.13
CA TRP A 167 -2.84 -2.08 3.64
C TRP A 167 -4.10 -2.90 3.33
N THR A 168 -5.25 -2.52 3.88
CA THR A 168 -6.53 -3.25 3.69
C THR A 168 -7.43 -2.60 2.64
N PHE A 169 -8.29 -3.41 2.00
CA PHE A 169 -9.20 -2.98 0.93
C PHE A 169 -10.61 -3.57 1.02
N GLU A 170 -10.79 -4.64 1.79
CA GLU A 170 -12.11 -5.26 1.99
C GLU A 170 -13.05 -4.34 2.77
N GLU A 171 -14.34 -4.38 2.46
CA GLU A 171 -15.40 -3.50 3.02
C GLU A 171 -15.26 -2.02 2.65
N ALA A 172 -14.35 -1.68 1.73
CA ALA A 172 -13.99 -0.30 1.41
C ALA A 172 -13.58 0.47 2.67
N GLU A 173 -13.85 1.76 2.75
CA GLU A 173 -13.36 2.61 3.84
C GLU A 173 -13.91 2.21 5.23
N PRO A 174 -13.09 2.34 6.29
CA PRO A 174 -11.74 2.89 6.27
C PRO A 174 -10.69 1.91 5.72
N TRP A 175 -9.78 2.41 4.88
CA TRP A 175 -8.58 1.65 4.54
C TRP A 175 -7.58 1.74 5.69
N VAL A 176 -7.13 0.59 6.17
CA VAL A 176 -6.22 0.50 7.29
C VAL A 176 -4.81 0.32 6.75
N GLU A 177 -3.94 1.28 7.02
CA GLU A 177 -2.52 1.24 6.70
C GLU A 177 -1.71 0.99 7.97
N VAL A 178 -0.74 0.08 7.89
CA VAL A 178 0.22 -0.19 8.96
C VAL A 178 1.60 0.11 8.42
N PHE A 179 2.32 0.99 9.10
CA PHE A 179 3.70 1.35 8.80
C PHE A 179 4.63 0.87 9.91
N CYS A 180 5.90 0.64 9.58
CA CYS A 180 6.94 0.36 10.56
C CYS A 180 8.14 1.30 10.35
N ASP A 181 8.64 1.86 11.45
CA ASP A 181 9.87 2.68 11.48
C ASP A 181 11.11 1.90 11.98
N GLY A 182 11.00 0.57 12.04
CA GLY A 182 12.01 -0.37 12.55
C GLY A 182 11.60 -1.00 13.88
N ASP A 183 11.20 -0.19 14.85
CA ASP A 183 10.88 -0.65 16.21
C ASP A 183 9.39 -0.52 16.56
N ARG A 184 8.66 0.38 15.88
CA ARG A 184 7.27 0.70 16.20
C ARG A 184 6.38 0.54 14.98
N TYR A 185 5.14 0.16 15.26
CA TYR A 185 4.06 0.17 14.28
C TYR A 185 3.20 1.42 14.46
N SER A 186 2.84 2.04 13.35
CA SER A 186 1.81 3.07 13.27
C SER A 186 0.63 2.50 12.47
N VAL A 187 -0.57 2.59 13.02
CA VAL A 187 -1.81 2.16 12.35
C VAL A 187 -2.67 3.38 12.07
N ILE A 188 -3.10 3.50 10.83
CA ILE A 188 -3.79 4.68 10.31
C ILE A 188 -5.04 4.23 9.57
N GLN A 189 -6.17 4.90 9.85
CA GLN A 189 -7.43 4.66 9.17
C GLN A 189 -7.69 5.80 8.18
N ARG A 190 -7.91 5.45 6.91
CA ARG A 190 -8.11 6.39 5.79
C ARG A 190 -9.56 6.37 5.32
N ILE A 191 -10.16 7.54 5.23
CA ILE A 191 -11.53 7.79 4.77
C ILE A 191 -11.45 8.94 3.75
N THR A 192 -12.25 8.91 2.68
CA THR A 192 -12.35 10.00 1.68
C THR A 192 -13.60 10.85 1.81
#